data_AF-A0A410PYM3-F1
#
_entry.id   AF-A0A410PYM3-F1
#
_cell.length_a   1.000
_cell.length_b   1.000
_cell.length_c   1.000
_cell.angle_alpha   90.00
_cell.angle_beta   90.00
_cell.angle_gamma   90.00
#
_symmetry.space_group_name_H-M   'P 1'
#
loop_
_entity.id
_entity.type
_entity.pdbx_description
1 polymer ?
#
loop_
_entity_poly.entity_id
_entity_poly.type
_entity_poly.pdbx_seq_one_letter_code
_entity_poly.pdbx_strand_id
1 'polypeptide(L)'
;MEFTTMERLQMKVSASYGAVIQFGDKVFVTDCHWKGGFTAEIYEFVETPDETGLGDIECRLAPWGKTDERFKDNGHAIAWCMAQVK
;
A
#
# COMPACT_ATOMS: atom_id res chain seq x y z
N MET A 1 0.63 11.89 14.97
CA MET A 1 0.17 10.80 14.07
C MET A 1 1.41 10.00 13.72
N GLU A 2 1.41 8.70 13.99
CA GLU A 2 2.54 7.85 13.61
C GLU A 2 2.60 7.78 12.09
N PHE A 3 3.80 7.99 11.51
CA PHE A 3 3.99 7.89 10.08
C PHE A 3 4.29 6.43 9.68
N THR A 4 4.06 6.09 8.42
CA THR A 4 4.42 4.77 7.88
C THR A 4 5.41 4.92 6.73
N THR A 5 6.07 3.82 6.39
CA THR A 5 6.98 3.65 5.26
C THR A 5 6.60 2.36 4.54
N MET A 6 7.20 2.07 3.38
CA MET A 6 6.96 0.77 2.74
C MET A 6 7.47 -0.39 3.60
N GLU A 7 8.62 -0.24 4.27
CA GLU A 7 9.15 -1.27 5.18
C GLU A 7 8.14 -1.61 6.28
N ARG A 8 7.60 -0.58 6.94
CA ARG A 8 6.60 -0.75 8.01
C ARG A 8 5.31 -1.37 7.51
N LEU A 9 4.89 -1.10 6.27
CA LEU A 9 3.72 -1.73 5.66
C LEU A 9 4.01 -3.20 5.35
N GLN A 10 5.19 -3.52 4.83
CA GLN A 10 5.60 -4.90 4.53
C GLN A 10 5.66 -5.76 5.80
N MET A 11 6.03 -5.17 6.94
CA MET A 11 6.00 -5.85 8.24
C MET A 11 4.58 -6.12 8.77
N LYS A 12 3.56 -5.40 8.27
CA LYS A 12 2.17 -5.51 8.74
C LYS A 12 1.33 -6.47 7.91
N VAL A 13 1.63 -6.59 6.62
CA VAL A 13 0.88 -7.47 5.73
C VAL A 13 1.29 -8.93 5.90
N SER A 14 0.37 -9.85 5.60
CA SER A 14 0.64 -11.28 5.63
C SER A 14 1.69 -11.67 4.60
N ALA A 15 2.75 -12.37 5.02
CA ALA A 15 3.88 -12.71 4.15
C ALA A 15 3.51 -13.49 2.87
N SER A 16 2.43 -14.28 2.89
CA SER A 16 2.01 -15.12 1.75
C SER A 16 0.80 -14.59 0.97
N TYR A 17 0.03 -13.66 1.55
CA TYR A 17 -1.22 -13.18 0.95
C TYR A 17 -1.17 -11.70 0.60
N GLY A 18 -0.50 -10.92 1.44
CA GLY A 18 -0.42 -9.49 1.30
C GLY A 18 0.65 -9.05 0.32
N ALA A 19 0.52 -7.80 -0.11
CA ALA A 19 1.48 -7.15 -0.98
C ALA A 19 1.55 -5.66 -0.68
N VAL A 20 2.76 -5.11 -0.81
CA VAL A 20 3.05 -3.67 -0.78
C VAL A 20 3.82 -3.37 -2.05
N ILE A 21 3.20 -2.67 -3.00
CA ILE A 21 3.70 -2.52 -4.37
C ILE A 21 3.76 -1.03 -4.71
N GLN A 22 4.94 -0.54 -5.08
CA GLN A 22 5.10 0.82 -5.59
C GLN A 22 4.52 0.95 -7.00
N PHE A 23 3.80 2.04 -7.24
CA PHE A 23 3.24 2.42 -8.54
C PHE A 23 3.43 3.94 -8.74
N GLY A 24 4.55 4.34 -9.34
CA GLY A 24 4.91 5.75 -9.48
C GLY A 24 5.17 6.41 -8.12
N ASP A 25 4.44 7.50 -7.83
CA ASP A 25 4.45 8.22 -6.56
C ASP A 25 3.47 7.62 -5.52
N LYS A 26 2.80 6.53 -5.87
CA LYS A 26 1.85 5.80 -5.00
C LYS A 26 2.41 4.46 -4.56
N VAL A 27 1.83 3.94 -3.48
CA VAL A 27 2.08 2.60 -2.96
C VAL A 27 0.73 1.92 -2.73
N PHE A 28 0.53 0.78 -3.38
CA PHE A 28 -0.66 -0.05 -3.21
C PHE A 28 -0.41 -1.11 -2.15
N VAL A 29 -1.39 -1.29 -1.27
CA VAL A 29 -1.35 -2.27 -0.19
C VAL A 29 -2.62 -3.11 -0.26
N THR A 30 -2.44 -4.43 -0.19
CA THR A 30 -3.52 -5.39 -0.08
C THR A 30 -3.14 -6.49 0.90
N ASP A 31 -4.11 -7.03 1.62
CA ASP A 31 -3.93 -8.22 2.44
C ASP A 31 -5.24 -9.02 2.56
N CYS A 32 -5.13 -10.28 2.96
CA CYS A 32 -6.27 -11.11 3.29
C CYS A 32 -7.03 -10.55 4.51
N HIS A 33 -8.35 -10.60 4.46
CA HIS A 33 -9.20 -10.17 5.57
C HIS A 33 -9.77 -11.39 6.31
N TRP A 34 -9.89 -11.29 7.63
CA TRP A 34 -10.37 -12.39 8.48
C TRP A 34 -11.81 -12.85 8.18
N LYS A 35 -12.64 -11.97 7.60
CA LYS A 35 -13.99 -12.32 7.10
C LYS A 35 -14.00 -12.83 5.65
N GLY A 36 -12.85 -13.12 5.08
CA GLY A 36 -12.68 -13.47 3.66
C GLY A 36 -12.48 -12.25 2.76
N GLY A 37 -11.93 -12.53 1.58
CA GLY A 37 -11.55 -11.53 0.57
C GLY A 37 -10.28 -10.76 0.92
N PHE A 38 -9.99 -9.75 0.10
CA PHE A 38 -8.78 -8.92 0.19
C PHE A 38 -9.13 -7.45 0.38
N THR A 39 -8.30 -6.75 1.15
CA THR A 39 -8.37 -5.30 1.35
C THR A 39 -7.64 -4.56 0.23
N ALA A 40 -7.91 -3.27 0.06
CA ALA A 40 -7.16 -2.40 -0.83
C ALA A 40 -6.99 -1.01 -0.19
N GLU A 41 -5.74 -0.58 -0.07
CA GLU A 41 -5.32 0.71 0.43
C GLU A 41 -4.26 1.31 -0.49
N ILE A 42 -4.22 2.63 -0.58
CA ILE A 42 -3.31 3.40 -1.42
C ILE A 42 -2.67 4.45 -0.51
N TYR A 43 -1.36 4.53 -0.60
CA TYR A 43 -0.55 5.55 0.03
C TYR A 43 0.19 6.36 -1.03
N GLU A 44 0.65 7.54 -0.66
CA GLU A 44 1.50 8.40 -1.49
C GLU A 44 2.80 8.76 -0.77
N PHE A 45 3.89 8.86 -1.52
CA PHE A 45 5.13 9.40 -1.01
C PHE A 45 4.99 10.88 -0.69
N VAL A 46 5.40 11.26 0.52
CA VAL A 46 5.48 12.67 0.95
C VAL A 46 6.91 13.12 1.22
N GLU A 47 7.87 12.23 0.98
CA GLU A 47 9.31 12.45 1.03
C GLU A 47 9.94 11.70 -0.15
N THR A 48 11.10 12.16 -0.58
CA THR A 48 11.92 11.52 -1.62
C THR A 48 13.26 11.01 -1.06
N PRO A 49 13.89 10.04 -1.74
CA PRO A 49 15.25 9.61 -1.40
C PRO A 49 16.26 10.77 -1.38
N ASP A 50 16.14 11.73 -2.31
CA ASP A 50 17.06 12.87 -2.39
C ASP A 50 16.92 13.84 -1.20
N GLU A 51 15.69 14.05 -0.70
CA GLU A 51 15.44 14.90 0.47
C GLU A 51 15.92 14.26 1.78
N THR A 52 15.82 12.93 1.87
CA THR A 52 16.05 12.17 3.11
C THR A 52 17.45 11.56 3.19
N GLY A 53 18.10 11.29 2.05
CA GLY A 53 19.32 10.50 1.94
C GLY A 53 19.11 9.00 2.21
N LEU A 54 17.87 8.52 2.23
CA LEU A 54 17.49 7.12 2.52
C LEU A 54 16.97 6.42 1.26
N GLY A 55 16.78 5.10 1.35
CA GLY A 55 16.05 4.35 0.32
C GLY A 55 14.57 4.76 0.27
N ASP A 56 13.93 4.58 -0.89
CA ASP A 56 12.49 4.78 -1.08
C ASP A 56 11.65 3.99 -0.07
N ILE A 57 12.10 2.79 0.31
CA ILE A 57 11.44 1.93 1.29
C ILE A 57 11.27 2.59 2.68
N GLU A 58 12.15 3.54 3.01
CA GLU A 58 12.17 4.32 4.26
C GLU A 58 11.50 5.69 4.12
N CYS A 59 11.16 6.12 2.90
CA CYS A 59 10.50 7.41 2.69
C CYS A 59 9.09 7.38 3.28
N ARG A 60 8.69 8.51 3.87
CA ARG A 60 7.39 8.63 4.51
C ARG A 60 6.25 8.52 3.50
N LEU A 61 5.22 7.80 3.92
CA LEU A 61 3.96 7.64 3.22
C LEU A 61 2.81 8.32 3.96
N ALA A 62 1.92 8.96 3.20
CA ALA A 62 0.63 9.43 3.67
C ALA A 62 -0.52 8.56 3.12
N PRO A 63 -1.60 8.30 3.87
CA PRO A 63 -2.78 7.64 3.34
C PRO A 63 -3.41 8.49 2.23
N TRP A 64 -3.71 7.87 1.09
CA TRP A 64 -4.30 8.55 -0.07
C TRP A 64 -5.74 8.08 -0.31
N GLY A 65 -5.98 6.77 -0.26
CA GLY A 65 -7.29 6.19 -0.53
C GLY A 65 -7.44 4.79 0.02
N LYS A 66 -8.66 4.41 0.37
CA LYS A 66 -9.00 3.05 0.81
C LYS A 66 -10.45 2.74 0.46
N THR A 67 -10.79 1.46 0.45
CA THR A 67 -12.17 1.01 0.30
C THR A 67 -12.55 0.03 1.40
N ASP A 68 -13.83 0.07 1.78
CA ASP A 68 -14.44 -0.93 2.66
C ASP A 68 -14.89 -2.17 1.88
N GLU A 69 -14.82 -2.14 0.54
CA GLU A 69 -15.05 -3.30 -0.32
C GLU A 69 -14.05 -4.43 -0.02
N ARG A 70 -14.47 -5.66 -0.33
CA ARG A 70 -13.63 -6.86 -0.24
C ARG A 70 -13.53 -7.51 -1.61
N PHE A 71 -12.30 -7.65 -2.07
CA PHE A 71 -12.01 -8.23 -3.38
C PHE A 71 -11.85 -9.74 -3.30
N LYS A 72 -12.13 -10.42 -4.41
CA LYS A 72 -12.01 -11.89 -4.52
C LYS A 72 -10.58 -12.37 -4.26
N ASP A 73 -9.60 -11.63 -4.77
CA ASP A 73 -8.17 -11.92 -4.65
C ASP A 73 -7.36 -10.61 -4.62
N ASN A 74 -6.08 -10.72 -4.29
CA ASN A 74 -5.15 -9.60 -4.26
C ASN A 74 -4.98 -8.93 -5.63
N GLY A 75 -5.10 -9.68 -6.73
CA GLY A 75 -5.06 -9.13 -8.09
C GLY A 75 -6.20 -8.15 -8.36
N HIS A 76 -7.43 -8.48 -7.98
CA HIS A 76 -8.58 -7.58 -8.11
C HIS A 76 -8.48 -6.37 -7.17
N ALA A 77 -7.92 -6.54 -5.97
CA ALA A 77 -7.65 -5.42 -5.07
C ALA A 77 -6.66 -4.43 -5.69
N ILE A 78 -5.56 -4.92 -6.27
CA ILE A 78 -4.58 -4.07 -6.97
C ILE A 78 -5.18 -3.45 -8.23
N ALA A 79 -6.03 -4.16 -8.97
CA ALA A 79 -6.74 -3.60 -10.13
C ALA A 79 -7.65 -2.43 -9.74
N TRP A 80 -8.31 -2.51 -8.57
CA TRP A 80 -9.05 -1.38 -8.01
C TRP A 80 -8.13 -0.20 -7.70
N CYS A 81 -6.97 -0.45 -7.07
CA CYS A 81 -5.99 0.61 -6.77
C CYS A 81 -5.53 1.33 -8.05
N MET A 82 -5.16 0.55 -9.08
CA MET A 82 -4.78 1.08 -10.39
C MET A 82 -5.90 1.91 -11.02
N ALA A 83 -7.17 1.54 -10.83
CA ALA A 83 -8.30 2.30 -11.36
C ALA A 83 -8.51 3.65 -10.63
N GLN A 84 -8.06 3.80 -9.38
CA GLN A 84 -8.20 5.06 -8.64
C GLN A 84 -7.16 6.11 -9.03
N VAL A 85 -5.97 5.68 -9.46
CA VAL A 85 -4.83 6.56 -9.75
C VAL A 85 -4.64 6.86 -11.23
N LYS A 86 -5.67 6.58 -12.04
CA LYS A 86 -5.71 6.92 -13.47
C LYS A 86 -5.89 8.41 -13.71
#